data_AF-A0A8B6XUX6-F1
#
_entry.id   AF-A0A8B6XUX6-F1
#
_cell.length_a   1.000
_cell.length_b   1.000
_cell.length_c   1.000
_cell.angle_alpha   90.00
_cell.angle_beta   90.00
_cell.angle_gamma   90.00
#
_symmetry.space_group_name_H-M   'P 1'
#
loop_
_entity.id
_entity.type
_entity.pdbx_description
1 polymer ?
#
loop_
_entity_poly.entity_id
_entity_poly.type
_entity_poly.pdbx_seq_one_letter_code
_entity_poly.pdbx_strand_id
1 'polypeptide(L)'
;MQTSAHEVLAFKWFDRGYNFFITAGAECGKSYLLNKLATSEQLYKKIEITASTGNAAHLIGGMTLHSFAGIGEASKVRFDNEELFGGMQVIVCGDLLQLKSIEGDYIFKSEVWKKYMRRSMVLTKCFCQKEDPHFFNALNEIRLGKVSDAAIEYLTKRHFTSDQLIDKSCPRLFFLRGNVFKYNELKMSELKGKATCFKAKDKILDKTITLNSFQIPPEVTVKLGAVVMLLKNINVEEGLCNGAVGVVTHLGLNSVNVLFQDNEIVTEIMKEDIFDSKNKIIAS
;
A
#
# COMPACT_ATOMS: atom_id res chain seq x y z
N MET A 1 -5.57 18.45 18.11
CA MET A 1 -6.30 17.16 18.26
C MET A 1 -5.84 16.48 19.55
N GLN A 2 -6.76 15.98 20.37
CA GLN A 2 -6.42 15.32 21.64
C GLN A 2 -5.74 13.97 21.35
N THR A 3 -4.52 13.78 21.83
CA THR A 3 -3.75 12.53 21.66
C THR A 3 -4.50 11.37 22.31
N SER A 4 -4.77 10.32 21.55
CA SER A 4 -5.48 9.13 22.05
C SER A 4 -4.62 8.36 23.05
N ALA A 5 -5.25 7.64 24.00
CA ALA A 5 -4.53 6.80 24.96
C ALA A 5 -3.62 5.75 24.28
N HIS A 6 -4.04 5.25 23.12
CA HIS A 6 -3.27 4.34 22.29
C HIS A 6 -2.00 5.00 21.72
N GLU A 7 -2.09 6.24 21.24
CA GLU A 7 -0.92 7.01 20.79
C GLU A 7 0.08 7.22 21.95
N VAL A 8 -0.40 7.66 23.11
CA VAL A 8 0.47 7.87 24.29
C VAL A 8 1.20 6.58 24.69
N LEU A 9 0.48 5.45 24.69
CA LEU A 9 1.06 4.14 25.01
C LEU A 9 2.07 3.69 23.96
N ALA A 10 1.80 3.93 22.68
CA ALA A 10 2.69 3.60 21.58
C ALA A 10 4.02 4.34 21.70
N PHE A 11 3.98 5.66 21.93
CA PHE A 11 5.18 6.47 22.15
C PHE A 11 5.94 6.00 23.40
N LYS A 12 5.24 5.70 24.51
CA LYS A 12 5.90 5.15 25.71
C LYS A 12 6.63 3.82 25.45
N TRP A 13 6.05 2.93 24.64
CA TRP A 13 6.71 1.67 24.26
C TRP A 13 7.86 1.90 23.28
N PHE A 14 7.68 2.84 22.35
CA PHE A 14 8.69 3.27 21.42
C PHE A 14 9.93 3.79 22.16
N ASP A 15 9.76 4.76 23.06
CA ASP A 15 10.84 5.40 23.84
C ASP A 15 11.63 4.39 24.68
N ARG A 16 10.93 3.40 25.24
CA ARG A 16 11.54 2.33 26.06
C ARG A 16 12.24 1.24 25.25
N GLY A 17 12.27 1.33 23.92
CA GLY A 17 12.92 0.34 23.08
C GLY A 17 12.18 -0.99 22.99
N TYR A 18 10.88 -1.03 23.30
CA TYR A 18 10.13 -2.27 23.24
C TYR A 18 9.76 -2.64 21.80
N ASN A 19 9.80 -3.94 21.52
CA ASN A 19 9.18 -4.53 20.34
C ASN A 19 7.67 -4.66 20.59
N PHE A 20 6.86 -4.22 19.64
CA PHE A 20 5.41 -4.31 19.76
C PHE A 20 4.70 -4.40 18.41
N PHE A 21 3.51 -4.97 18.46
CA PHE A 21 2.62 -5.14 17.32
C PHE A 21 1.39 -4.23 17.44
N ILE A 22 1.05 -3.53 16.37
CA ILE A 22 -0.16 -2.71 16.25
C ILE A 22 -1.12 -3.43 15.30
N THR A 23 -2.30 -3.79 15.81
CA THR A 23 -3.38 -4.37 15.02
C THR A 23 -4.65 -3.56 15.12
N ALA A 24 -5.48 -3.65 14.09
CA ALA A 24 -6.77 -2.97 14.04
C ALA A 24 -7.59 -3.47 12.86
N GLY A 25 -8.90 -3.24 12.91
CA GLY A 25 -9.74 -3.32 11.71
C GLY A 25 -9.35 -2.31 10.63
N ALA A 26 -10.02 -2.39 9.48
CA ALA A 26 -9.88 -1.41 8.43
C ALA A 26 -10.14 0.01 8.98
N GLU A 27 -9.37 0.99 8.51
CA GLU A 27 -9.63 2.43 8.76
C GLU A 27 -9.54 2.91 10.22
N CYS A 28 -8.97 2.10 11.12
CA CYS A 28 -8.69 2.47 12.52
C CYS A 28 -7.36 3.24 12.73
N GLY A 29 -6.79 3.85 11.69
CA GLY A 29 -5.62 4.75 11.84
C GLY A 29 -4.26 4.06 12.07
N LYS A 30 -4.12 2.78 11.69
CA LYS A 30 -2.86 2.01 11.77
C LYS A 30 -1.66 2.74 11.14
N SER A 31 -1.76 3.08 9.85
CA SER A 31 -0.70 3.76 9.11
C SER A 31 -0.43 5.17 9.64
N TYR A 32 -1.47 5.87 10.11
CA TYR A 32 -1.32 7.18 10.74
C TYR A 32 -0.46 7.14 12.00
N LEU A 33 -0.72 6.17 12.89
CA LEU A 33 0.09 5.99 14.10
C LEU A 33 1.52 5.58 13.76
N LEU A 34 1.71 4.69 12.78
CA LEU A 34 3.04 4.28 12.32
C LEU A 34 3.83 5.47 11.77
N ASN A 35 3.21 6.29 10.93
CA ASN A 35 3.83 7.50 10.38
C ASN A 35 4.23 8.48 11.48
N LYS A 36 3.38 8.71 12.50
CA LYS A 36 3.75 9.55 13.65
C LYS A 36 4.97 9.06 14.41
N LEU A 37 5.12 7.73 14.57
CA LEU A 37 6.30 7.16 15.20
C LEU A 37 7.54 7.36 14.31
N ALA A 38 7.40 7.10 13.02
CA ALA A 38 8.49 7.17 12.05
C ALA A 38 9.00 8.60 11.80
N THR A 39 8.12 9.60 11.83
CA THR A 39 8.47 11.02 11.65
C THR A 39 8.74 11.74 12.98
N SER A 40 8.72 11.03 14.10
CA SER A 40 9.04 11.65 15.39
C SER A 40 10.50 12.10 15.41
N GLU A 41 10.74 13.35 15.83
CA GLU A 41 12.08 13.95 15.94
C GLU A 41 12.88 13.37 17.12
N GLN A 42 12.92 12.04 17.26
CA GLN A 42 13.78 11.40 18.25
C GLN A 42 15.20 11.33 17.72
N LEU A 43 16.00 12.32 18.15
CA LEU A 43 17.40 12.60 17.80
C LEU A 43 18.40 11.42 17.87
N TYR A 44 17.99 10.23 18.33
CA TYR A 44 18.90 9.11 18.65
C TYR A 44 18.60 7.79 17.93
N LYS A 45 17.53 7.71 17.11
CA LYS A 45 17.16 6.46 16.44
C LYS A 45 17.21 6.61 14.94
N LYS A 46 18.01 5.77 14.28
CA LYS A 46 17.86 5.51 12.85
C LYS A 46 16.64 4.60 12.65
N ILE A 47 15.60 5.12 12.01
CA ILE A 47 14.34 4.39 11.76
C ILE A 47 14.31 3.97 10.29
N GLU A 48 14.07 2.69 10.05
CA GLU A 48 13.94 2.11 8.71
C GLU A 48 12.51 1.62 8.54
N ILE A 49 11.81 2.12 7.52
CA ILE A 49 10.41 1.80 7.26
C ILE A 49 10.34 0.70 6.21
N THR A 50 9.62 -0.38 6.51
CA THR A 50 9.46 -1.51 5.58
C THR A 50 8.03 -2.01 5.47
N ALA A 51 7.70 -2.65 4.35
CA ALA A 51 6.43 -3.34 4.15
C ALA A 51 6.57 -4.70 3.43
N SER A 52 5.49 -5.49 3.41
CA SER A 52 5.47 -6.82 2.79
C SER A 52 5.43 -6.81 1.25
N THR A 53 4.87 -5.75 0.65
CA THR A 53 4.76 -5.59 -0.82
C THR A 53 5.37 -4.27 -1.28
N GLY A 54 5.81 -4.21 -2.53
CA GLY A 54 6.38 -2.99 -3.13
C GLY A 54 5.44 -1.79 -3.03
N ASN A 55 4.15 -1.97 -3.39
CA ASN A 55 3.15 -0.92 -3.28
C ASN A 55 2.96 -0.41 -1.84
N ALA A 56 2.90 -1.31 -0.86
CA ALA A 56 2.75 -0.92 0.54
C ALA A 56 4.00 -0.22 1.07
N ALA A 57 5.19 -0.64 0.65
CA ALA A 57 6.46 -0.03 1.04
C ALA A 57 6.57 1.39 0.48
N HIS A 58 6.23 1.53 -0.81
CA HIS A 58 6.21 2.82 -1.49
C HIS A 58 5.24 3.81 -0.86
N LEU A 59 4.04 3.35 -0.48
CA LEU A 59 3.01 4.16 0.19
C LEU A 59 3.51 4.83 1.48
N ILE A 60 4.37 4.15 2.23
CA ILE A 60 4.91 4.63 3.51
C ILE A 60 6.32 5.22 3.38
N GLY A 61 6.79 5.49 2.15
CA GLY A 61 8.13 6.04 1.90
C GLY A 61 9.27 5.11 2.35
N GLY A 62 9.01 3.80 2.39
CA GLY A 62 9.95 2.77 2.80
C GLY A 62 10.33 1.81 1.67
N MET A 63 10.96 0.70 2.03
CA MET A 63 11.31 -0.37 1.09
C MET A 63 10.66 -1.71 1.47
N THR A 64 10.75 -2.72 0.61
CA THR A 64 10.23 -4.05 1.00
C THR A 64 11.09 -4.66 2.10
N LEU A 65 10.49 -5.49 2.95
CA LEU A 65 11.23 -6.22 3.99
C LEU A 65 12.35 -7.09 3.38
N HIS A 66 12.13 -7.65 2.19
CA HIS A 66 13.12 -8.43 1.45
C HIS A 66 14.32 -7.57 1.03
N SER A 67 14.06 -6.38 0.46
CA SER A 67 15.10 -5.41 0.08
C SER A 67 15.90 -4.94 1.29
N PHE A 68 15.23 -4.67 2.41
CA PHE A 68 15.87 -4.25 3.65
C PHE A 68 16.75 -5.35 4.25
N ALA A 69 16.21 -6.57 4.33
CA ALA A 69 16.90 -7.70 4.92
C ALA A 69 17.99 -8.30 4.01
N GLY A 70 18.06 -7.90 2.75
CA GLY A 70 18.93 -8.55 1.77
C GLY A 70 18.54 -10.01 1.51
N ILE A 71 17.24 -10.32 1.59
CA ILE A 71 16.73 -11.67 1.38
C ILE A 71 16.17 -11.72 -0.04
N GLY A 72 16.98 -12.23 -0.98
CA GLY A 72 16.72 -12.29 -2.42
C GLY A 72 18.02 -12.53 -3.22
N GLU A 73 17.97 -12.45 -4.55
CA GLU A 73 19.15 -12.70 -5.43
C GLU A 73 20.24 -11.62 -5.34
N ALA A 74 20.03 -10.51 -4.63
CA ALA A 74 21.04 -9.47 -4.46
C ALA A 74 21.13 -9.00 -3.00
N SER A 75 22.35 -9.04 -2.48
CA SER A 75 22.85 -8.50 -1.19
C SER A 75 22.61 -9.33 0.08
N LYS A 76 23.67 -9.95 0.62
CA LYS A 76 23.70 -10.47 1.99
C LYS A 76 23.84 -9.30 2.97
N VAL A 77 22.76 -8.87 3.63
CA VAL A 77 22.90 -8.01 4.81
C VAL A 77 23.21 -8.91 5.99
N ARG A 78 24.47 -8.93 6.42
CA ARG A 78 24.89 -9.54 7.69
C ARG A 78 24.96 -8.45 8.74
N PHE A 79 24.20 -8.60 9.81
CA PHE A 79 24.40 -7.82 11.02
C PHE A 79 25.51 -8.52 11.83
N ASP A 80 26.47 -7.77 12.35
CA ASP A 80 27.55 -8.29 13.21
C ASP A 80 27.05 -8.68 14.62
N ASN A 81 25.74 -8.76 14.82
CA ASN A 81 25.07 -9.10 16.07
C ASN A 81 24.21 -10.36 15.87
N GLU A 82 24.44 -11.38 16.70
CA GLU A 82 23.71 -12.66 16.69
C GLU A 82 22.32 -12.57 17.35
N GLU A 83 21.99 -11.44 17.98
CA GLU A 83 20.63 -11.18 18.45
C GLU A 83 19.64 -11.16 17.29
N LEU A 84 18.39 -11.57 17.57
CA LEU A 84 17.32 -11.53 16.57
C LEU A 84 17.15 -10.09 16.05
N PHE A 85 17.07 -9.94 14.73
CA PHE A 85 17.07 -8.66 14.03
C PHE A 85 18.30 -7.77 14.35
N GLY A 86 19.45 -8.34 14.71
CA GLY A 86 20.67 -7.59 15.00
C GLY A 86 20.55 -6.63 16.18
N GLY A 87 19.61 -6.88 17.10
CA GLY A 87 19.32 -6.01 18.24
C GLY A 87 18.39 -4.83 17.91
N MET A 88 17.83 -4.77 16.69
CA MET A 88 16.92 -3.70 16.30
C MET A 88 15.61 -3.75 17.10
N GLN A 89 15.09 -2.57 17.42
CA GLN A 89 13.71 -2.41 17.85
C GLN A 89 12.79 -2.65 16.65
N VAL A 90 11.88 -3.61 16.78
CA VAL A 90 10.94 -3.99 15.72
C VAL A 90 9.52 -3.61 16.11
N ILE A 91 8.91 -2.76 15.29
CA ILE A 91 7.51 -2.35 15.41
C ILE A 91 6.78 -2.89 14.18
N VAL A 92 5.80 -3.76 14.42
CA VAL A 92 5.01 -4.36 13.33
C VAL A 92 3.62 -3.76 13.34
N CYS A 93 3.05 -3.52 12.16
CA CYS A 93 1.69 -3.05 12.01
C CYS A 93 0.96 -3.86 10.93
N GLY A 94 -0.27 -4.28 11.19
CA GLY A 94 -1.06 -5.05 10.24
C GLY A 94 -2.39 -5.53 10.83
N ASP A 95 -3.23 -6.18 10.02
CA ASP A 95 -4.44 -6.83 10.50
C ASP A 95 -4.34 -8.35 10.25
N LEU A 96 -4.26 -9.12 11.34
CA LEU A 96 -4.07 -10.57 11.26
C LEU A 96 -5.29 -11.32 10.70
N LEU A 97 -6.44 -10.65 10.62
CA LEU A 97 -7.68 -11.19 10.06
C LEU A 97 -7.84 -10.87 8.56
N GLN A 98 -6.87 -10.18 7.96
CA GLN A 98 -6.82 -9.98 6.51
C GLN A 98 -6.17 -11.17 5.80
N LEU A 99 -5.84 -10.99 4.52
CA LEU A 99 -5.25 -12.01 3.67
C LEU A 99 -4.00 -12.62 4.32
N LYS A 100 -3.97 -13.95 4.39
CA LYS A 100 -2.77 -14.70 4.75
C LYS A 100 -1.67 -14.51 3.70
N SER A 101 -0.45 -14.89 4.07
CA SER A 101 0.65 -15.03 3.10
C SER A 101 0.25 -15.96 1.96
N ILE A 102 0.72 -15.66 0.75
CA ILE A 102 0.50 -16.51 -0.44
C ILE A 102 1.09 -17.90 -0.17
N GLU A 103 2.33 -17.91 0.34
CA GLU A 103 3.06 -19.10 0.74
C GLU A 103 3.41 -19.01 2.22
N GLY A 104 3.16 -20.09 2.97
CA GLY A 104 3.44 -20.17 4.40
C GLY A 104 2.24 -19.93 5.32
N ASP A 105 2.51 -20.04 6.62
CA ASP A 105 1.53 -19.90 7.68
C ASP A 105 1.51 -18.47 8.24
N TYR A 106 0.56 -18.17 9.12
CA TYR A 106 0.47 -16.86 9.76
C TYR A 106 1.72 -16.52 10.58
N ILE A 107 2.15 -15.26 10.50
CA ILE A 107 3.36 -14.78 11.19
C ILE A 107 3.36 -15.04 12.69
N PHE A 108 2.19 -14.98 13.33
CA PHE A 108 2.04 -15.18 14.78
C PHE A 108 2.28 -16.62 15.25
N LYS A 109 2.34 -17.59 14.33
CA LYS A 109 2.71 -18.98 14.65
C LYS A 109 4.21 -19.19 14.75
N SER A 110 5.02 -18.27 14.21
CA SER A 110 6.48 -18.34 14.29
C SER A 110 6.99 -18.26 15.73
N GLU A 111 7.98 -19.08 16.06
CA GLU A 111 8.68 -19.01 17.36
C GLU A 111 9.37 -17.65 17.56
N VAL A 112 9.86 -17.04 16.49
CA VAL A 112 10.43 -15.67 16.52
C VAL A 112 9.36 -14.68 16.98
N TRP A 113 8.15 -14.76 16.42
CA TRP A 113 7.05 -13.88 16.83
C TRP A 113 6.70 -14.06 18.30
N LYS A 114 6.51 -15.30 18.76
CA LYS A 114 6.18 -15.61 20.16
C LYS A 114 7.24 -15.07 21.14
N LYS A 115 8.52 -15.11 20.75
CA LYS A 115 9.64 -14.61 21.57
C LYS A 115 9.76 -13.09 21.57
N TYR A 116 9.61 -12.45 20.41
CA TYR A 116 9.90 -11.02 20.21
C TYR A 116 8.69 -10.08 20.34
N MET A 117 7.49 -10.52 19.93
CA MET A 117 6.28 -9.68 19.90
C MET A 117 5.41 -9.91 21.14
N ARG A 118 5.96 -9.56 22.32
CA ARG A 118 5.27 -9.73 23.62
C ARG A 118 4.24 -8.64 23.93
N ARG A 119 4.28 -7.53 23.20
CA ARG A 119 3.36 -6.40 23.38
C ARG A 119 2.54 -6.24 22.13
N SER A 120 1.24 -6.14 22.30
CA SER A 120 0.30 -5.88 21.20
C SER A 120 -0.69 -4.82 21.61
N MET A 121 -1.09 -3.99 20.66
CA MET A 121 -2.11 -2.97 20.81
C MET A 121 -3.17 -3.15 19.74
N VAL A 122 -4.44 -3.07 20.15
CA VAL A 122 -5.59 -3.17 19.25
C VAL A 122 -6.24 -1.79 19.13
N LEU A 123 -6.14 -1.15 17.96
CA LEU A 123 -6.85 0.11 17.70
C LEU A 123 -8.31 -0.20 17.36
N THR A 124 -9.23 0.41 18.10
CA THR A 124 -10.68 0.15 17.96
C THR A 124 -11.44 1.32 17.34
N LYS A 125 -10.86 2.53 17.36
CA LYS A 125 -11.53 3.74 16.89
C LYS A 125 -11.41 3.89 15.38
N CYS A 126 -12.54 3.91 14.68
CA CYS A 126 -12.59 4.24 13.25
C CYS A 126 -12.42 5.75 13.03
N PHE A 127 -11.63 6.11 12.02
CA PHE A 127 -11.39 7.49 11.64
C PHE A 127 -12.17 7.93 10.39
N CYS A 128 -12.42 7.01 9.44
CA CYS A 128 -12.91 7.36 8.11
C CYS A 128 -14.40 7.07 7.86
N GLN A 129 -15.03 6.10 8.54
CA GLN A 129 -16.45 5.75 8.34
C GLN A 129 -17.39 6.31 9.41
N LYS A 130 -17.09 7.49 9.96
CA LYS A 130 -17.90 8.05 11.07
C LYS A 130 -19.34 8.37 10.66
N GLU A 131 -19.57 8.62 9.39
CA GLU A 131 -20.87 9.01 8.84
C GLU A 131 -21.80 7.81 8.58
N ASP A 132 -21.27 6.58 8.53
CA ASP A 132 -22.06 5.36 8.36
C ASP A 132 -21.66 4.26 9.37
N PRO A 133 -22.22 4.30 10.59
CA PRO A 133 -21.96 3.28 11.61
C PRO A 133 -22.43 1.88 11.21
N HIS A 134 -23.48 1.77 10.40
CA HIS A 134 -23.98 0.48 9.93
C HIS A 134 -22.98 -0.18 8.99
N PHE A 135 -22.33 0.59 8.11
CA PHE A 135 -21.24 0.11 7.28
C PHE A 135 -20.08 -0.44 8.12
N PHE A 136 -19.62 0.37 9.08
CA PHE A 136 -18.48 0.04 9.92
C PHE A 136 -18.73 -1.25 10.71
N ASN A 137 -19.93 -1.40 11.28
CA ASN A 137 -20.31 -2.59 12.03
C ASN A 137 -20.36 -3.82 11.12
N ALA A 138 -20.97 -3.72 9.93
CA ALA A 138 -21.00 -4.81 8.96
C ALA A 138 -19.59 -5.27 8.55
N LEU A 139 -18.66 -4.33 8.31
CA LEU A 139 -17.27 -4.67 7.99
C LEU A 139 -16.54 -5.37 9.15
N ASN A 140 -16.78 -4.94 10.39
CA ASN A 140 -16.20 -5.61 11.56
C ASN A 140 -16.78 -7.00 11.79
N GLU A 141 -18.07 -7.19 11.55
CA GLU A 141 -18.74 -8.48 11.60
C GLU A 141 -18.17 -9.45 10.57
N ILE A 142 -17.99 -9.02 9.31
CA ILE A 142 -17.31 -9.80 8.26
C ILE A 142 -15.88 -10.14 8.69
N ARG A 143 -15.13 -9.16 9.19
CA ARG A 143 -13.74 -9.33 9.65
C ARG A 143 -13.64 -10.41 10.73
N LEU A 144 -14.63 -10.52 11.61
CA LEU A 144 -14.69 -11.53 12.68
C LEU A 144 -15.36 -12.84 12.25
N GLY A 145 -15.90 -12.92 11.03
CA GLY A 145 -16.66 -14.07 10.53
C GLY A 145 -18.02 -14.27 11.21
N LYS A 146 -18.59 -13.22 11.82
CA LYS A 146 -19.88 -13.26 12.52
C LYS A 146 -20.81 -12.23 11.91
N VAL A 147 -21.48 -12.59 10.81
CA VAL A 147 -22.32 -11.66 10.05
C VAL A 147 -23.78 -11.78 10.49
N SER A 148 -24.36 -10.69 10.99
CA SER A 148 -25.76 -10.58 11.40
C SER A 148 -26.69 -10.37 10.20
N ASP A 149 -27.98 -10.65 10.38
CA ASP A 149 -29.01 -10.38 9.37
C ASP A 149 -29.07 -8.88 9.00
N ALA A 150 -28.83 -8.00 9.96
CA ALA A 150 -28.77 -6.55 9.72
C ALA A 150 -27.60 -6.18 8.80
N ALA A 151 -26.43 -6.79 8.98
CA ALA A 151 -25.28 -6.59 8.10
C ALA A 151 -25.56 -7.15 6.69
N ILE A 152 -26.17 -8.34 6.59
CA ILE A 152 -26.57 -8.93 5.30
C ILE A 152 -27.55 -8.01 4.56
N GLU A 153 -28.59 -7.54 5.23
CA GLU A 153 -29.58 -6.63 4.65
C GLU A 153 -28.93 -5.34 4.14
N TYR A 154 -28.04 -4.75 4.95
CA TYR A 154 -27.32 -3.53 4.62
C TYR A 154 -26.41 -3.70 3.38
N LEU A 155 -25.71 -4.84 3.26
CA LEU A 155 -24.84 -5.13 2.12
C LEU A 155 -25.63 -5.50 0.87
N THR A 156 -26.74 -6.21 1.03
CA THR A 156 -27.62 -6.61 -0.08
C THR A 156 -28.25 -5.39 -0.76
N LYS A 157 -28.55 -4.32 0.00
CA LYS A 157 -28.99 -3.03 -0.57
C LYS A 157 -27.96 -2.39 -1.52
N ARG A 158 -26.70 -2.82 -1.46
CA ARG A 158 -25.59 -2.36 -2.33
C ARG A 158 -25.25 -3.35 -3.44
N HIS A 159 -26.07 -4.38 -3.63
CA HIS A 159 -25.92 -5.31 -4.74
C HIS A 159 -26.54 -4.71 -6.01
N PHE A 160 -25.69 -4.32 -6.95
CA PHE A 160 -26.12 -3.83 -8.26
C PHE A 160 -25.88 -4.91 -9.32
N THR A 161 -26.90 -5.21 -10.11
CA THR A 161 -26.83 -6.18 -11.22
C THR A 161 -26.33 -5.56 -12.53
N SER A 162 -26.23 -4.22 -12.58
CA SER A 162 -25.79 -3.48 -13.76
C SER A 162 -24.71 -2.47 -13.39
N ASP A 163 -23.61 -2.50 -14.15
CA ASP A 163 -22.51 -1.54 -14.05
C ASP A 163 -22.93 -0.10 -14.42
N GLN A 164 -24.10 0.09 -15.04
CA GLN A 164 -24.57 1.44 -15.41
C GLN A 164 -24.89 2.32 -14.20
N LEU A 165 -25.21 1.71 -13.06
CA LEU A 165 -25.55 2.42 -11.82
C LEU A 165 -24.32 2.71 -10.95
N ILE A 166 -23.15 2.24 -11.37
CA ILE A 166 -21.90 2.37 -10.63
C ILE A 166 -21.10 3.51 -11.25
N ASP A 167 -20.52 4.34 -10.41
CA ASP A 167 -19.59 5.38 -10.86
C ASP A 167 -18.44 4.76 -11.67
N LYS A 168 -18.22 5.26 -12.87
CA LYS A 168 -17.20 4.76 -13.81
C LYS A 168 -15.79 5.02 -13.31
N SER A 169 -15.58 6.00 -12.42
CA SER A 169 -14.29 6.22 -11.76
C SER A 169 -14.01 5.22 -10.64
N CYS A 170 -14.98 4.44 -10.19
CA CYS A 170 -14.80 3.55 -9.06
C CYS A 170 -13.94 2.32 -9.45
N PRO A 171 -12.83 2.05 -8.74
CA PRO A 171 -12.02 0.87 -9.00
C PRO A 171 -12.78 -0.41 -8.65
N ARG A 172 -12.68 -1.41 -9.53
CA ARG A 172 -13.31 -2.72 -9.32
C ARG A 172 -12.32 -3.72 -8.77
N LEU A 173 -12.70 -4.41 -7.69
CA LEU A 173 -11.91 -5.46 -7.07
C LEU A 173 -12.35 -6.84 -7.57
N PHE A 174 -11.37 -7.68 -7.87
CA PHE A 174 -11.59 -9.08 -8.27
C PHE A 174 -10.68 -10.00 -7.46
N PHE A 175 -11.11 -11.25 -7.29
CA PHE A 175 -10.30 -12.27 -6.64
C PHE A 175 -9.08 -12.69 -7.46
N LEU A 176 -9.24 -12.90 -8.78
CA LEU A 176 -8.17 -13.36 -9.67
C LEU A 176 -7.64 -12.22 -10.53
N ARG A 177 -6.31 -12.16 -10.69
CA ARG A 177 -5.65 -11.21 -11.60
C ARG A 177 -6.15 -11.32 -13.04
N GLY A 178 -6.41 -12.54 -13.52
CA GLY A 178 -6.97 -12.76 -14.86
C GLY A 178 -8.31 -12.07 -15.09
N ASN A 179 -9.15 -11.93 -14.05
CA ASN A 179 -10.41 -11.20 -14.16
C ASN A 179 -10.20 -9.69 -14.16
N VAL A 180 -9.21 -9.19 -13.41
CA VAL A 180 -8.79 -7.78 -13.46
C VAL A 180 -8.36 -7.41 -14.89
N PHE A 181 -7.49 -8.22 -15.51
CA PHE A 181 -7.01 -7.97 -16.87
C PHE A 181 -8.16 -7.97 -17.89
N LYS A 182 -9.00 -9.02 -17.87
CA LYS A 182 -10.17 -9.11 -18.77
C LYS A 182 -11.12 -7.92 -18.63
N TYR A 183 -11.39 -7.48 -17.40
CA TYR A 183 -12.26 -6.33 -17.16
C TYR A 183 -11.65 -5.03 -17.67
N ASN A 184 -10.37 -4.80 -17.37
CA ASN A 184 -9.67 -3.60 -17.82
C ASN A 184 -9.53 -3.56 -19.35
N GLU A 185 -9.27 -4.69 -20.01
CA GLU A 185 -9.24 -4.79 -21.48
C GLU A 185 -10.60 -4.49 -22.09
N LEU A 186 -11.68 -5.05 -21.52
CA LEU A 186 -13.05 -4.76 -21.95
C LEU A 186 -13.35 -3.26 -21.85
N LYS A 187 -13.07 -2.63 -20.70
CA LYS A 187 -13.29 -1.20 -20.51
C LYS A 187 -12.42 -0.33 -21.41
N MET A 188 -11.18 -0.74 -21.67
CA MET A 188 -10.32 -0.07 -22.65
C MET A 188 -10.86 -0.20 -24.08
N SER A 189 -11.49 -1.33 -24.43
CA SER A 189 -12.10 -1.55 -25.75
C SER A 189 -13.36 -0.69 -25.98
N GLU A 190 -14.14 -0.43 -24.93
CA GLU A 190 -15.34 0.42 -24.94
C GLU A 190 -15.00 1.91 -25.22
N LEU A 191 -13.77 2.34 -24.90
CA LEU A 191 -13.32 3.72 -25.14
C LEU A 191 -13.08 3.99 -26.64
N LYS A 192 -13.65 5.10 -27.11
CA LYS A 192 -13.41 5.63 -28.45
C LYS A 192 -11.99 6.19 -28.55
N GLY A 193 -11.47 6.25 -29.77
CA GLY A 193 -10.15 6.84 -30.05
C GLY A 193 -9.02 5.82 -30.16
N LYS A 194 -7.88 6.30 -30.64
CA LYS A 194 -6.68 5.48 -30.88
C LYS A 194 -5.97 5.18 -29.56
N ALA A 195 -5.62 3.92 -29.35
CA ALA A 195 -4.77 3.53 -28.24
C ALA A 195 -3.34 4.03 -28.47
N THR A 196 -2.74 4.59 -27.43
CA THR A 196 -1.34 5.03 -27.41
C THR A 196 -0.58 4.12 -26.45
N CYS A 197 0.51 3.54 -26.92
CA CYS A 197 1.37 2.66 -26.14
C CYS A 197 2.64 3.42 -25.73
N PHE A 198 2.87 3.48 -24.43
CA PHE A 198 4.07 4.04 -23.82
C PHE A 198 4.98 2.89 -23.41
N LYS A 199 6.18 2.85 -23.98
CA LYS A 199 7.20 1.84 -23.65
C LYS A 199 8.20 2.42 -22.66
N ALA A 200 8.50 1.66 -21.62
CA ALA A 200 9.55 2.02 -20.67
C ALA A 200 10.91 2.05 -21.37
N LYS A 201 11.80 2.94 -20.90
CA LYS A 201 13.18 3.03 -21.34
C LYS A 201 14.07 2.76 -20.15
N ASP A 202 14.48 1.51 -20.02
CA ASP A 202 15.17 1.08 -18.81
C ASP A 202 16.70 1.16 -18.98
N LYS A 203 17.36 1.77 -18.00
CA LYS A 203 18.82 1.75 -17.87
C LYS A 203 19.19 1.03 -16.58
N ILE A 204 19.65 -0.21 -16.71
CA ILE A 204 20.14 -1.00 -15.57
C ILE A 204 21.61 -0.65 -15.31
N LEU A 205 21.90 -0.07 -14.15
CA LEU A 205 23.26 0.24 -13.71
C LEU A 205 23.87 -0.91 -12.92
N ASP A 206 23.05 -1.66 -12.18
CA ASP A 206 23.45 -2.87 -11.48
C ASP A 206 22.89 -4.13 -12.16
N LYS A 207 23.77 -4.88 -12.81
CA LYS A 207 23.43 -6.08 -13.59
C LYS A 207 22.93 -7.25 -12.74
N THR A 208 23.05 -7.19 -11.41
CA THR A 208 22.49 -8.23 -10.53
C THR A 208 20.99 -8.08 -10.29
N ILE A 209 20.36 -7.04 -10.85
CA ILE A 209 18.96 -6.70 -10.58
C ILE A 209 18.11 -6.98 -11.81
N THR A 210 16.97 -7.64 -11.59
CA THR A 210 15.95 -7.86 -12.61
C THR A 210 14.79 -6.89 -12.40
N LEU A 211 14.43 -6.10 -13.42
CA LEU A 211 13.39 -5.08 -13.35
C LEU A 211 11.99 -5.62 -13.01
N ASN A 212 11.75 -6.90 -13.28
CA ASN A 212 10.51 -7.60 -12.90
C ASN A 212 10.17 -7.50 -11.40
N SER A 213 11.17 -7.23 -10.55
CA SER A 213 10.98 -7.04 -9.11
C SER A 213 10.21 -5.77 -8.74
N PHE A 214 10.23 -4.74 -9.58
CA PHE A 214 9.63 -3.43 -9.27
C PHE A 214 8.14 -3.32 -9.62
N GLN A 215 7.54 -4.36 -10.21
CA GLN A 215 6.12 -4.40 -10.60
C GLN A 215 5.69 -3.26 -11.56
N ILE A 216 6.65 -2.58 -12.20
CA ILE A 216 6.39 -1.58 -13.23
C ILE A 216 6.20 -2.33 -14.56
N PRO A 217 5.05 -2.16 -15.26
CA PRO A 217 4.85 -2.81 -16.55
C PRO A 217 5.82 -2.23 -17.60
N PRO A 218 6.42 -3.08 -18.47
CA PRO A 218 7.38 -2.63 -19.49
C PRO A 218 6.73 -1.78 -20.59
N GLU A 219 5.42 -1.89 -20.75
CA GLU A 219 4.62 -1.03 -21.60
C GLU A 219 3.25 -0.79 -20.98
N VAL A 220 2.70 0.40 -21.23
CA VAL A 220 1.38 0.82 -20.79
C VAL A 220 0.61 1.34 -21.98
N THR A 221 -0.52 0.71 -22.28
CA THR A 221 -1.42 1.15 -23.35
C THR A 221 -2.62 1.86 -22.75
N VAL A 222 -2.87 3.09 -23.19
CA VAL A 222 -3.97 3.95 -22.72
C VAL A 222 -4.71 4.62 -23.87
N LYS A 223 -5.95 5.02 -23.61
CA LYS A 223 -6.81 5.81 -24.49
C LYS A 223 -7.30 7.06 -23.77
N LEU A 224 -7.75 8.06 -24.53
CA LEU A 224 -8.48 9.20 -23.96
C LEU A 224 -9.71 8.70 -23.21
N GLY A 225 -9.94 9.23 -22.01
CA GLY A 225 -11.01 8.81 -21.11
C GLY A 225 -10.72 7.54 -20.31
N ALA A 226 -9.51 6.96 -20.41
CA ALA A 226 -9.14 5.80 -19.60
C ALA A 226 -9.01 6.19 -18.11
N VAL A 227 -9.58 5.36 -17.25
CA VAL A 227 -9.39 5.46 -15.80
C VAL A 227 -8.07 4.81 -15.45
N VAL A 228 -7.19 5.55 -14.79
CA VAL A 228 -5.84 5.12 -14.40
C VAL A 228 -5.66 5.30 -12.90
N MET A 229 -4.77 4.49 -12.33
CA MET A 229 -4.38 4.57 -10.92
C MET A 229 -2.93 5.00 -10.84
N LEU A 230 -2.68 6.01 -10.01
CA LEU A 230 -1.35 6.46 -9.70
C LEU A 230 -0.66 5.41 -8.82
N LEU A 231 0.49 4.91 -9.25
CA LEU A 231 1.26 3.92 -8.48
C LEU A 231 2.29 4.58 -7.56
N LYS A 232 2.44 5.91 -7.61
CA LYS A 232 3.47 6.66 -6.88
C LYS A 232 2.97 7.93 -6.23
N ASN A 233 3.49 8.22 -5.04
CA ASN A 233 3.28 9.52 -4.41
C ASN A 233 4.01 10.60 -5.24
N ILE A 234 3.26 11.57 -5.77
CA ILE A 234 3.80 12.76 -6.46
C ILE A 234 3.75 13.95 -5.51
N ASN A 235 2.55 14.27 -5.03
CA ASN A 235 2.31 15.34 -4.07
C ASN A 235 1.25 14.90 -3.06
N VAL A 236 1.69 14.52 -1.85
CA VAL A 236 0.80 14.01 -0.80
C VAL A 236 -0.12 15.09 -0.26
N GLU A 237 0.33 16.35 -0.24
CA GLU A 237 -0.47 17.48 0.28
C GLU A 237 -1.66 17.79 -0.62
N GLU A 238 -1.50 17.63 -1.93
CA GLU A 238 -2.56 17.79 -2.94
C GLU A 238 -3.36 16.50 -3.20
N GLY A 239 -3.11 15.42 -2.45
CA GLY A 239 -3.84 14.15 -2.57
C GLY A 239 -3.36 13.22 -3.70
N LEU A 240 -2.25 13.53 -4.37
CA LEU A 240 -1.63 12.68 -5.38
C LEU A 240 -0.74 11.61 -4.75
N CYS A 241 -1.38 10.71 -4.04
CA CYS A 241 -0.75 9.54 -3.44
C CYS A 241 -0.96 8.29 -4.29
N ASN A 242 -0.16 7.26 -4.05
CA ASN A 242 -0.38 5.94 -4.63
C ASN A 242 -1.80 5.45 -4.29
N GLY A 243 -2.52 4.97 -5.30
CA GLY A 243 -3.93 4.62 -5.24
C GLY A 243 -4.87 5.73 -5.70
N ALA A 244 -4.39 6.96 -5.91
CA ALA A 244 -5.19 8.02 -6.49
C ALA A 244 -5.68 7.59 -7.89
N VAL A 245 -6.99 7.71 -8.11
CA VAL A 245 -7.64 7.35 -9.37
C VAL A 245 -7.93 8.61 -10.15
N GLY A 246 -7.60 8.60 -11.44
CA GLY A 246 -7.84 9.72 -12.33
C GLY A 246 -8.25 9.28 -13.73
N VAL A 247 -8.62 10.24 -14.56
CA VAL A 247 -9.09 10.01 -15.94
C VAL A 247 -8.16 10.70 -16.92
N VAL A 248 -7.72 9.98 -17.96
CA VAL A 248 -6.85 10.53 -19.01
C VAL A 248 -7.61 11.58 -19.84
N THR A 249 -7.17 12.83 -19.81
CA THR A 249 -7.76 13.94 -20.58
C THR A 249 -7.01 14.25 -21.87
N HIS A 250 -5.70 14.00 -21.90
CA HIS A 250 -4.86 14.25 -23.08
C HIS A 250 -3.73 13.22 -23.22
N LEU A 251 -3.37 12.93 -24.47
CA LEU A 251 -2.27 12.02 -24.83
C LEU A 251 -1.30 12.76 -25.76
N GLY A 252 -0.10 13.06 -25.25
CA GLY A 252 1.01 13.59 -26.02
C GLY A 252 1.93 12.50 -26.55
N LEU A 253 2.98 12.91 -27.29
CA LEU A 253 4.02 11.99 -27.78
C LEU A 253 4.77 11.30 -26.64
N ASN A 254 5.05 12.04 -25.56
CA ASN A 254 5.77 11.58 -24.37
C ASN A 254 5.14 12.14 -23.08
N SER A 255 3.81 12.30 -23.03
CA SER A 255 3.12 12.81 -21.84
C SER A 255 1.67 12.32 -21.79
N VAL A 256 1.11 12.22 -20.58
CA VAL A 256 -0.28 11.82 -20.35
C VAL A 256 -0.88 12.76 -19.31
N ASN A 257 -1.89 13.53 -19.70
CA ASN A 257 -2.60 14.39 -18.76
C ASN A 257 -3.71 13.60 -18.10
N VAL A 258 -3.79 13.69 -16.77
CA VAL A 258 -4.75 12.93 -15.97
C VAL A 258 -5.45 13.86 -15.00
N LEU A 259 -6.78 13.86 -15.05
CA LEU A 259 -7.63 14.59 -14.11
C LEU A 259 -7.85 13.75 -12.85
N PHE A 260 -7.44 14.25 -11.69
CA PHE A 260 -7.63 13.61 -10.39
C PHE A 260 -8.57 14.45 -9.53
N GLN A 261 -9.71 13.90 -9.10
CA GLN A 261 -10.63 14.49 -8.11
C GLN A 261 -10.80 16.03 -8.26
N ASP A 262 -11.16 16.48 -9.46
CA ASP A 262 -11.42 17.88 -9.84
C ASP A 262 -10.20 18.81 -10.03
N ASN A 263 -8.98 18.33 -9.81
CA ASN A 263 -7.74 19.04 -10.17
C ASN A 263 -7.13 18.43 -11.44
N GLU A 264 -7.07 19.21 -12.52
CA GLU A 264 -6.40 18.78 -13.75
C GLU A 264 -4.88 18.90 -13.57
N ILE A 265 -4.20 17.75 -13.60
CA ILE A 265 -2.76 17.71 -13.46
C ILE A 265 -2.15 17.16 -14.73
N VAL A 266 -1.21 17.96 -15.25
CA VAL A 266 -0.38 17.58 -16.39
C VAL A 266 0.76 16.74 -15.85
N THR A 267 0.70 15.42 -16.06
CA THR A 267 1.81 14.54 -15.73
C THR A 267 2.62 14.29 -17.00
N GLU A 268 3.74 14.99 -17.15
CA GLU A 268 4.74 14.62 -18.16
C GLU A 268 5.35 13.25 -17.81
N ILE A 269 5.84 12.50 -18.80
CA ILE A 269 6.52 11.23 -18.52
C ILE A 269 7.67 11.50 -17.55
N MET A 270 7.54 10.95 -16.34
CA MET A 270 8.51 11.10 -15.27
C MET A 270 9.62 10.08 -15.44
N LYS A 271 10.86 10.54 -15.28
CA LYS A 271 12.02 9.65 -15.10
C LYS A 271 11.93 9.02 -13.71
N GLU A 272 12.10 7.70 -13.61
CA GLU A 272 12.08 6.99 -12.33
C GLU A 272 13.47 6.45 -12.01
N ASP A 273 14.18 7.09 -11.09
CA ASP A 273 15.43 6.55 -10.56
C ASP A 273 15.12 5.54 -9.44
N ILE A 274 15.60 4.31 -9.59
CA ILE A 274 15.55 3.26 -8.58
C ILE A 274 16.84 3.32 -7.76
N PHE A 275 16.72 3.36 -6.45
CA PHE A 275 17.85 3.48 -5.53
C PHE A 275 18.11 2.18 -4.74
N ASP A 276 19.37 1.90 -4.43
CA ASP A 276 19.74 0.87 -3.46
C ASP A 276 19.60 1.37 -2.01
N SER A 277 19.87 0.49 -1.05
CA SER A 277 19.85 0.80 0.39
C SER A 277 20.89 1.84 0.83
N LYS A 278 21.77 2.28 -0.07
CA LYS A 278 22.79 3.32 0.13
C LYS A 278 22.47 4.60 -0.65
N ASN A 279 21.24 4.77 -1.14
CA ASN A 279 20.80 5.90 -1.96
C ASN A 279 21.58 6.07 -3.28
N LYS A 280 22.14 4.99 -3.82
CA LYS A 280 22.77 4.99 -5.14
C LYS A 280 21.77 4.55 -6.20
N ILE A 281 21.72 5.26 -7.34
CA ILE A 281 20.88 4.86 -8.48
C ILE A 281 21.41 3.53 -9.02
N ILE A 282 20.53 2.53 -9.07
CA ILE A 282 20.78 1.18 -9.57
C ILE A 282 20.04 0.87 -10.87
N ALA A 283 18.94 1.59 -11.13
CA ALA A 283 18.26 1.60 -12.42
C ALA A 283 17.55 2.95 -12.63
N SER A 284 17.27 3.32 -13.88
CA SER A 284 16.54 4.56 -14.23
C SER A 284 15.70 4.42 -15.48
#